data_AF-A0A352Z9C0-F1
#
_entry.id   AF-A0A352Z9C0-F1
#
_cell.length_a   1.000
_cell.length_b   1.000
_cell.length_c   1.000
_cell.angle_alpha   90.00
_cell.angle_beta   90.00
_cell.angle_gamma   90.00
#
_symmetry.space_group_name_H-M   'P 1'
#
loop_
_entity.id
_entity.type
_entity.pdbx_description
1 polymer ?
#
loop_
_entity_poly.entity_id
_entity_poly.type
_entity_poly.pdbx_seq_one_letter_code
_entity_poly.pdbx_strand_id
1 'polypeptide(L)'
;MGNYNDATSAYKIALSLNPYHEQANFNLAHLDYIRDSAKPYGRDEKLKKEEIIRRLHFILSINPKNKKAQQLLQKVEGKVD
;
A
#
# COMPACT_ATOMS: atom_id res chain seq x y z
N MET A 1 8.80 1.85 -17.37
CA MET A 1 7.36 1.93 -17.00
C MET A 1 6.58 0.63 -17.28
N GLY A 2 7.22 -0.53 -17.45
CA GLY A 2 6.57 -1.72 -18.03
C GLY A 2 5.69 -2.58 -17.10
N ASN A 3 6.01 -2.78 -15.82
CA ASN A 3 5.42 -3.88 -15.05
C ASN A 3 4.50 -3.48 -13.87
N TYR A 4 4.24 -2.18 -13.67
CA TYR A 4 3.45 -1.72 -12.51
C TYR A 4 1.96 -2.08 -12.64
N ASN A 5 1.39 -1.99 -13.84
CA ASN A 5 -0.02 -2.32 -14.09
C ASN A 5 -0.28 -3.83 -13.96
N ASP A 6 0.67 -4.66 -14.44
CA ASP A 6 0.58 -6.11 -14.34
C ASP A 6 0.74 -6.57 -12.89
N ALA A 7 1.70 -6.00 -12.15
CA ALA A 7 1.86 -6.25 -10.72
C ALA A 7 0.60 -5.85 -9.92
N THR A 8 0.01 -4.69 -10.23
CA THR A 8 -1.26 -4.27 -9.61
C THR A 8 -2.35 -5.31 -9.82
N SER A 9 -2.50 -5.78 -11.06
CA SER A 9 -3.54 -6.75 -11.42
C SER A 9 -3.32 -8.09 -10.74
N ALA A 10 -2.08 -8.58 -10.71
CA ALA A 10 -1.71 -9.81 -10.01
C ALA A 10 -2.00 -9.74 -8.50
N TYR A 11 -1.66 -8.62 -7.85
CA TYR A 11 -1.95 -8.46 -6.42
C TYR A 11 -3.45 -8.36 -6.15
N LYS A 12 -4.22 -7.70 -7.02
CA LYS A 12 -5.68 -7.66 -6.90
C LYS A 12 -6.31 -9.06 -7.02
N ILE A 13 -5.82 -9.89 -7.94
CA ILE A 13 -6.27 -11.28 -8.07
C ILE A 13 -5.88 -12.08 -6.81
N ALA A 14 -4.65 -11.94 -6.32
CA ALA A 14 -4.22 -12.61 -5.10
C ALA A 14 -5.12 -12.25 -3.90
N LEU A 15 -5.52 -10.97 -3.80
CA LEU A 15 -6.40 -10.48 -2.75
C LEU A 15 -7.87 -10.87 -2.94
N SER A 16 -8.33 -11.12 -4.17
CA SER A 16 -9.67 -11.67 -4.40
C SER A 16 -9.76 -13.14 -4.02
N LEU A 17 -8.64 -13.88 -4.09
CA LEU A 17 -8.55 -15.27 -3.64
C LEU A 17 -8.30 -15.37 -2.13
N ASN A 18 -7.44 -14.51 -1.57
CA ASN A 18 -7.16 -14.43 -0.15
C ASN A 18 -7.04 -12.96 0.30
N PRO A 19 -8.11 -12.38 0.86
CA PRO A 19 -8.10 -11.00 1.36
C PRO A 19 -7.06 -10.76 2.46
N TYR A 20 -6.72 -11.80 3.23
CA TYR A 20 -5.78 -11.74 4.35
C TYR A 20 -4.32 -11.98 3.92
N HIS A 21 -4.03 -12.06 2.62
CA HIS A 21 -2.67 -12.28 2.14
C HIS A 21 -1.81 -11.05 2.46
N GLU A 22 -0.98 -11.17 3.50
CA GLU A 22 -0.17 -10.10 4.06
C GLU A 22 0.76 -9.47 3.01
N GLN A 23 1.55 -10.30 2.32
CA GLN A 23 2.50 -9.82 1.32
C GLN A 23 1.82 -9.13 0.12
N ALA A 24 0.66 -9.61 -0.34
CA ALA A 24 -0.08 -8.99 -1.44
C ALA A 24 -0.65 -7.62 -1.02
N ASN A 25 -1.19 -7.51 0.20
CA ASN A 25 -1.63 -6.23 0.76
C ASN A 25 -0.45 -5.25 0.87
N PHE A 26 0.70 -5.70 1.35
CA PHE A 26 1.89 -4.86 1.48
C PHE A 26 2.40 -4.40 0.12
N ASN A 27 2.54 -5.32 -0.84
CA ASN A 27 3.07 -5.01 -2.15
C ASN A 27 2.18 -4.03 -2.91
N LEU A 28 0.85 -4.17 -2.80
CA LEU A 28 -0.09 -3.24 -3.42
C LEU A 28 0.01 -1.84 -2.77
N ALA A 29 0.01 -1.76 -1.44
CA ALA A 29 0.17 -0.49 -0.71
C ALA A 29 1.50 0.21 -1.06
N HIS A 30 2.59 -0.54 -1.18
CA HIS A 30 3.89 0.00 -1.55
C HIS A 30 3.93 0.50 -3.01
N LEU A 31 3.28 -0.23 -3.92
CA LEU A 31 3.17 0.15 -5.33
C LEU A 31 2.36 1.44 -5.50
N ASP A 32 1.23 1.53 -4.78
CA ASP A 32 0.38 2.73 -4.79
C ASP A 32 1.14 3.94 -4.22
N TYR A 33 1.91 3.76 -3.13
CA TYR A 33 2.76 4.81 -2.57
C TYR A 33 3.83 5.32 -3.55
N ILE A 34 4.56 4.41 -4.21
CA ILE A 34 5.57 4.80 -5.21
C ILE A 34 4.91 5.55 -6.38
N ARG A 35 3.74 5.08 -6.84
CA ARG A 35 3.02 5.72 -7.96
C ARG A 35 2.50 7.11 -7.60
N ASP A 36 2.00 7.28 -6.38
CA ASP A 36 1.49 8.55 -5.86
C ASP A 36 2.61 9.59 -5.72
N SER A 37 3.75 9.17 -5.14
CA SER A 37 4.94 10.03 -4.98
C SER A 37 5.51 10.56 -6.31
N ALA A 38 5.18 9.92 -7.43
CA ALA A 38 5.65 10.31 -8.76
C ALA A 38 4.74 11.32 -9.50
N LYS A 39 3.50 11.57 -9.03
CA LYS A 39 2.55 12.50 -9.69
C LYS A 39 1.58 13.15 -8.67
N PRO A 40 2.02 14.17 -7.93
CA PRO A 40 1.16 14.88 -6.97
C PRO A 40 0.28 15.92 -7.69
N TYR A 41 -0.94 15.57 -8.09
CA TYR A 41 -1.94 16.57 -8.49
C TYR A 41 -3.37 16.10 -8.14
N GLY A 42 -3.94 16.59 -7.02
CA GLY A 42 -5.39 16.71 -6.83
C GLY A 42 -6.04 15.82 -5.77
N ARG A 43 -7.38 15.92 -5.67
CA ARG A 43 -8.26 15.24 -4.68
C ARG A 43 -8.09 13.70 -4.64
N ASP A 44 -7.62 13.12 -5.74
CA ASP A 44 -7.34 11.68 -5.87
C ASP A 44 -6.15 11.21 -5.02
N GLU A 45 -5.22 12.11 -4.69
CA GLU A 45 -4.05 11.82 -3.82
C GLU A 45 -4.51 11.49 -2.40
N LYS A 46 -5.41 12.31 -1.82
CA LYS A 46 -5.92 12.10 -0.47
C LYS A 46 -6.63 10.75 -0.34
N LEU A 47 -7.47 10.40 -1.33
CA LEU A 47 -8.20 9.13 -1.34
C LEU A 47 -7.25 7.92 -1.46
N LYS A 48 -6.21 8.02 -2.29
CA LYS A 48 -5.19 6.97 -2.40
C LYS A 48 -4.37 6.82 -1.14
N LYS A 49 -3.95 7.94 -0.54
CA LYS A 49 -3.25 7.95 0.74
C LYS A 49 -4.05 7.25 1.83
N GLU A 50 -5.35 7.54 1.93
CA GLU A 50 -6.24 6.86 2.87
C GLU A 50 -6.38 5.35 2.59
N GLU A 51 -6.40 4.93 1.34
CA GLU A 51 -6.42 3.51 0.97
C GLU A 51 -5.13 2.79 1.39
N ILE A 52 -3.97 3.41 1.12
CA ILE A 52 -2.65 2.89 1.53
C ILE A 52 -2.63 2.72 3.05
N ILE A 53 -3.03 3.75 3.80
CA ILE A 53 -3.10 3.72 5.28
C ILE A 53 -4.02 2.60 5.76
N ARG A 54 -5.22 2.45 5.18
CA ARG A 54 -6.16 1.39 5.55
C ARG A 54 -5.56 -0.01 5.35
N ARG A 55 -4.88 -0.26 4.22
CA ARG A 55 -4.22 -1.55 3.94
C ARG A 55 -3.09 -1.83 4.93
N LEU A 56 -2.30 -0.81 5.29
CA LEU A 56 -1.22 -0.94 6.26
C LEU A 56 -1.75 -1.24 7.67
N HIS A 57 -2.82 -0.57 8.11
CA HIS A 57 -3.47 -0.90 9.38
C HIS A 57 -4.05 -2.32 9.39
N PHE A 58 -4.62 -2.79 8.28
CA PHE A 58 -5.09 -4.17 8.16
C PHE A 58 -3.94 -5.18 8.30
N ILE A 59 -2.79 -4.93 7.66
CA ILE A 59 -1.61 -5.78 7.86
C ILE A 59 -1.19 -5.81 9.33
N LEU A 60 -1.17 -4.63 9.98
CA LEU A 60 -0.75 -4.51 11.37
C LEU A 60 -1.77 -5.07 12.38
N SER A 61 -3.05 -5.17 12.03
CA SER A 61 -4.05 -5.82 12.88
C SER A 61 -3.90 -7.35 12.87
N ILE A 62 -3.40 -7.93 11.78
CA ILE A 62 -3.10 -9.37 11.65
C ILE A 62 -1.71 -9.68 12.19
N ASN A 63 -0.71 -8.88 11.81
CA ASN A 63 0.69 -9.03 12.20
C ASN A 63 1.25 -7.69 12.73
N PRO A 64 1.08 -7.42 14.03
CA PRO A 64 1.57 -6.18 14.65
C PRO A 64 3.09 -5.99 14.59
N LYS A 65 3.85 -7.07 14.31
CA LYS A 65 5.32 -7.06 14.23
C LYS A 65 5.84 -6.85 12.81
N ASN A 66 4.98 -6.61 11.82
CA ASN A 66 5.42 -6.34 10.45
C ASN A 66 6.14 -4.98 10.36
N LYS A 67 7.47 -5.01 10.49
CA LYS A 67 8.34 -3.82 10.44
C LYS A 67 8.21 -3.06 9.11
N LYS A 68 8.00 -3.76 7.99
CA LYS A 68 7.87 -3.12 6.66
C LYS A 68 6.59 -2.30 6.59
N ALA A 69 5.48 -2.83 7.09
CA ALA A 69 4.20 -2.11 7.15
C ALA A 69 4.27 -0.90 8.10
N GLN A 70 4.92 -1.05 9.27
CA GLN A 70 5.16 0.06 10.20
C GLN A 70 5.98 1.20 9.57
N GLN A 71 7.09 0.86 8.91
CA GLN A 71 7.97 1.84 8.26
C GLN A 71 7.25 2.57 7.11
N LEU A 72 6.49 1.83 6.28
CA LEU A 72 5.74 2.44 5.19
C LEU A 72 4.61 3.35 5.73
N LEU A 73 3.96 2.97 6.82
CA LEU A 73 2.93 3.80 7.46
C LEU A 73 3.51 5.14 7.95
N GLN A 74 4.66 5.13 8.62
CA GLN A 74 5.34 6.35 9.06
C GLN A 74 5.68 7.28 7.89
N LYS A 75 6.18 6.72 6.77
CA LYS A 75 6.48 7.48 5.54
C LYS A 75 5.24 8.13 4.95
N VAL A 76 4.14 7.39 4.87
CA VAL A 76 2.87 7.88 4.32
C VAL A 76 2.29 8.97 5.23
N GLU A 77 2.35 8.80 6.55
CA GLU A 77 1.86 9.79 7.52
C GLU A 77 2.75 11.05 7.62
N GLY A 78 3.96 11.03 7.04
CA GLY A 78 4.91 12.13 7.15
C GLY A 78 5.57 12.23 8.54
N LYS A 79 5.63 11.13 9.29
CA LYS A 79 6.22 11.05 10.64
C LYS A 79 7.68 10.57 10.61
N VAL A 80 8.41 10.91 9.54
CA VAL A 80 9.82 10.56 9.38
C VAL A 80 10.62 11.82 9.65
N ASP A 81 11.37 11.84 10.76
CA ASP A 81 12.39 12.85 11.07
C ASP A 81 13.53 12.86 10.03
#